data_AF-A0A970GVW7-F1
#
_entry.id   AF-A0A970GVW7-F1
#
_cell.length_a   1.000
_cell.length_b   1.000
_cell.length_c   1.000
_cell.angle_alpha   90.00
_cell.angle_beta   90.00
_cell.angle_gamma   90.00
#
_symmetry.space_group_name_H-M   'P 1'
#
loop_
_entity.id
_entity.type
_entity.pdbx_description
1 polymer ?
#
loop_
_entity_poly.entity_id
_entity_poly.type
_entity_poly.pdbx_seq_one_letter_code
_entity_poly.pdbx_strand_id
1 'polypeptide(L)' 'MPDEGRSYRRLGGGRYGLFYTSPCRDAAEFSAWMTDDRDLYGKPRIYGKGPDIGCTESQTDAATLMLMR' A
#
# COMPACT_ATOMS: atom_id res chain seq x y z
N MET A 1 -5.43 6.55 -24.24
CA MET A 1 -6.61 6.39 -23.36
C MET A 1 -6.19 6.79 -21.96
N PRO A 2 -6.73 7.89 -21.40
CA PRO A 2 -6.34 8.37 -20.07
C PRO A 2 -6.83 7.42 -18.96
N ASP A 3 -6.12 7.43 -17.83
CA ASP A 3 -6.12 6.49 -16.70
C ASP A 3 -7.38 6.52 -15.80
N GLU A 4 -8.57 6.39 -16.36
CA GLU A 4 -9.80 6.27 -15.55
C GLU A 4 -9.91 4.87 -14.92
N GLY A 5 -9.73 4.75 -13.60
CA GLY A 5 -10.24 3.61 -12.81
C GLY A 5 -9.25 2.50 -12.41
N ARG A 6 -7.93 2.69 -12.50
CA ARG A 6 -6.98 1.66 -12.02
C ARG A 6 -6.73 1.76 -10.52
N SER A 7 -7.35 0.86 -9.74
CA SER A 7 -7.12 0.72 -8.28
C SER A 7 -5.68 0.31 -7.93
N TYR A 8 -4.92 -0.21 -8.90
CA TYR A 8 -3.57 -0.73 -8.72
C TYR A 8 -2.56 -0.08 -9.68
N ARG A 9 -1.32 0.07 -9.21
CA ARG A 9 -0.14 0.54 -9.93
C ARG A 9 0.85 -0.61 -10.12
N ARG A 10 1.38 -0.74 -11.33
CA ARG A 10 2.50 -1.67 -11.59
C ARG A 10 3.79 -1.11 -11.01
N LEU A 11 4.50 -1.93 -10.25
CA LEU A 11 5.79 -1.63 -9.64
C LEU A 11 6.92 -2.36 -10.38
N GLY A 12 8.18 -2.04 -10.04
CA GLY A 12 9.34 -2.76 -10.57
C GLY A 12 9.36 -4.24 -10.16
N GLY A 13 9.90 -5.09 -11.04
CA GLY A 13 10.01 -6.53 -10.80
C GLY A 13 8.71 -7.32 -10.97
N GLY A 14 7.75 -6.81 -11.75
CA GLY A 14 6.46 -7.49 -11.97
C GLY A 14 5.48 -7.41 -10.80
N ARG A 15 5.77 -6.57 -9.81
CA ARG A 15 4.94 -6.36 -8.63
C ARG A 15 3.79 -5.40 -8.92
N TYR A 16 2.76 -5.45 -8.10
CA TYR A 16 1.58 -4.56 -8.16
C TYR A 16 1.34 -3.97 -6.78
N GLY A 17 1.01 -2.69 -6.68
CA GLY A 17 0.66 -2.07 -5.40
C GLY A 17 -0.52 -1.12 -5.56
N LEU A 18 -1.03 -0.61 -4.45
CA LEU A 18 -2.10 0.38 -4.49
C LEU A 18 -1.54 1.79 -4.72
N PHE A 19 -2.37 2.65 -5.31
CA PHE A 19 -2.12 4.09 -5.27
C PHE A 19 -2.46 4.62 -3.88
N TYR A 20 -1.78 5.68 -3.46
CA TYR A 20 -2.06 6.37 -2.19
C TYR A 20 -3.51 6.88 -2.10
N THR A 21 -4.12 7.19 -3.24
CA THR A 21 -5.51 7.64 -3.40
C THR A 21 -6.50 6.51 -3.70
N SER A 22 -6.07 5.24 -3.63
CA SER A 22 -6.94 4.11 -3.90
C SER A 22 -8.05 4.01 -2.85
N PRO A 23 -9.32 3.74 -3.24
CA PRO A 23 -10.39 3.48 -2.28
C PRO A 23 -10.17 2.20 -1.47
N CYS A 24 -9.23 1.34 -1.87
CA CYS A 24 -8.85 0.14 -1.14
C CYS A 24 -7.96 0.43 0.08
N ARG A 25 -7.44 1.65 0.22
CA ARG A 25 -6.51 2.01 1.28
C ARG A 25 -7.22 2.22 2.62
N ASP A 26 -6.69 1.64 3.69
CA ASP A 26 -7.22 1.68 5.06
C ASP A 26 -8.70 1.21 5.17
N ALA A 27 -9.15 0.36 4.23
CA ALA A 27 -10.58 0.09 4.03
C ALA A 27 -11.01 -1.34 4.38
N ALA A 28 -10.09 -2.26 4.67
CA ALA A 28 -10.43 -3.61 5.06
C ALA A 28 -10.81 -3.68 6.55
N GLU A 29 -11.68 -4.64 6.89
CA GLU A 29 -12.00 -4.93 8.28
C GLU A 29 -10.77 -5.50 8.99
N PHE A 30 -10.41 -4.92 10.12
CA PHE A 30 -9.32 -5.42 10.95
C PHE A 30 -9.72 -6.73 11.62
N SER A 31 -8.81 -7.70 11.59
CA SER A 31 -8.90 -8.93 12.39
C SER A 31 -7.61 -9.11 13.19
N ALA A 32 -7.72 -9.66 14.41
CA ALA A 32 -6.59 -9.75 15.35
C ALA A 32 -5.35 -10.46 14.78
N TRP A 33 -5.52 -11.44 13.88
CA TRP A 33 -4.42 -12.15 13.23
C TRP A 33 -3.55 -11.25 12.35
N MET A 34 -4.04 -10.09 11.91
CA MET A 34 -3.31 -9.17 11.04
C MET A 34 -2.25 -8.33 11.77
N THR A 35 -2.27 -8.31 13.11
CA THR A 35 -1.46 -7.37 13.93
C THR A 35 0.03 -7.44 13.63
N ASP A 36 0.57 -8.65 13.45
CA ASP A 36 1.98 -8.89 13.17
C ASP A 36 2.23 -9.56 11.81
N ASP A 37 1.18 -9.62 10.97
CA ASP A 37 1.27 -10.29 9.68
C ASP A 37 1.90 -9.38 8.61
N ARG A 38 2.26 -9.99 7.48
CA ARG A 38 2.90 -9.33 6.35
C ARG A 38 2.09 -9.48 5.08
N ASP A 39 2.16 -8.47 4.23
CA ASP A 39 1.59 -8.48 2.90
C ASP A 39 2.38 -9.40 1.94
N LEU A 40 1.91 -9.52 0.70
CA LEU A 40 2.51 -10.36 -0.35
C LEU A 40 4.01 -10.09 -0.60
N TYR A 41 4.51 -8.89 -0.27
CA TYR A 41 5.89 -8.51 -0.47
C TYR A 41 6.67 -8.37 0.84
N GLY A 42 6.12 -8.90 1.94
CA GLY A 42 6.79 -8.94 3.24
C GLY A 42 6.73 -7.63 4.00
N LYS A 43 5.91 -6.66 3.59
CA LYS A 43 5.69 -5.41 4.34
C LYS A 43 4.63 -5.61 5.42
N PRO A 44 4.63 -4.85 6.53
CA PRO A 44 3.59 -4.97 7.56
C PRO A 44 2.18 -4.88 6.98
N ARG A 45 1.25 -5.72 7.45
CA ARG A 45 -0.11 -5.80 6.91
C ARG A 45 -0.99 -4.60 7.28
N ILE A 46 -0.59 -3.84 8.28
CA ILE A 46 -1.29 -2.64 8.75
C ILE A 46 -0.31 -1.48 8.68
N TYR A 47 -0.58 -0.54 7.79
CA TYR A 47 0.20 0.70 7.66
C TYR A 47 -0.75 1.90 7.53
N GLY A 48 -1.06 2.53 8.66
CA GLY A 48 -2.00 3.65 8.69
C GLY A 48 -3.11 3.41 9.71
N LYS A 49 -4.36 3.62 9.27
CA LYS A 49 -5.57 3.51 10.11
C LYS A 49 -6.15 2.10 10.12
N GLY A 50 -5.87 1.29 9.11
CA GLY A 50 -6.36 -0.07 8.99
C GLY A 50 -5.62 -0.84 7.90
N PRO A 51 -5.96 -2.13 7.70
CA PRO A 51 -5.44 -2.90 6.58
C PRO A 51 -6.06 -2.44 5.25
N ASP A 52 -5.27 -2.51 4.20
CA ASP A 52 -5.73 -2.32 2.82
C ASP A 52 -6.47 -3.55 2.29
N ILE A 53 -7.47 -3.32 1.44
CA ILE A 53 -8.17 -4.38 0.68
C ILE A 53 -7.21 -4.96 -0.37
N GLY A 54 -7.12 -6.29 -0.43
CA GLY A 54 -6.27 -7.02 -1.37
C GLY A 54 -4.98 -7.52 -0.72
N CYS A 55 -4.00 -7.98 -1.48
CA CYS A 55 -2.83 -8.71 -0.94
C CYS A 55 -1.62 -7.81 -0.60
N THR A 56 -1.71 -6.49 -0.78
CA THR A 56 -0.59 -5.56 -0.67
C THR A 56 -0.98 -4.33 0.11
N GLU A 57 -0.06 -3.77 0.89
CA GLU A 57 -0.24 -2.53 1.63
C GLU A 57 0.33 -1.30 0.90
N SER A 58 -0.40 -0.18 0.94
CA SER A 58 -0.03 1.11 0.36
C SER A 58 0.93 1.86 1.28
N GLN A 59 2.19 1.46 1.26
CA GLN A 59 3.23 2.08 2.09
C GLN A 59 4.08 3.07 1.30
N THR A 60 4.40 4.20 1.94
CA THR A 60 5.48 5.08 1.48
C THR A 60 6.80 4.56 2.01
N ASP A 61 7.76 4.30 1.12
CA ASP A 61 9.11 4.00 1.55
C ASP A 61 9.72 5.24 2.22
N ALA A 62 10.56 5.04 3.23
CA ALA A 62 11.26 6.14 3.87
C ALA A 62 12.13 6.88 2.84
N ALA A 63 11.96 8.20 2.74
CA ALA A 63 12.76 9.05 1.87
C ALA A 63 13.63 10.00 2.70
N THR A 64 14.86 10.22 2.26
CA THR A 64 15.73 11.27 2.81
C THR A 64 15.40 12.60 2.14
N LEU A 65 14.87 13.56 2.90
CA LEU A 65 14.70 14.94 2.43
C LEU A 65 16.05 15.67 2.50
N MET A 66 16.62 16.02 1.35
CA MET A 66 17.77 16.93 1.30
C MET A 66 17.26 18.37 1.14
N LEU A 67 17.49 19.21 2.15
CA LEU A 67 17.23 20.64 2.06
C LEU A 67 18.44 21.33 1.44
N MET A 68 18.28 21.87 0.24
CA MET A 68 19.30 22.72 -0.40
C MET A 68 19.00 24.19 -0.08
N ARG A 69 20.05 24.93 0.27
CA ARG A 69 20.02 26.37 0.57
C ARG A 69 20.57 27.16 -0.59
#